data_AF-A0A1H3TKP3-F1
#
_entry.id   AF-A0A1H3TKP3-F1
#
_cell.length_a   1.000
_cell.length_b   1.000
_cell.length_c   1.000
_cell.angle_alpha   90.00
_cell.angle_beta   90.00
_cell.angle_gamma   90.00
#
_symmetry.space_group_name_H-M   'P 1'
#
loop_
_entity.id
_entity.type
_entity.pdbx_description
1 polymer ?
#
loop_
_entity_poly.entity_id
_entity_poly.type
_entity_poly.pdbx_seq_one_letter_code
_entity_poly.pdbx_strand_id
1 'polypeptide(L)'
;MDGKRRVQFNHLGTARRELLAWAGAIAVPLARVEFVVPFVKTDFDADVWLFFDTHANVEHCAETGETARVEEKFRSILAGDGYPTDWLVGISFYVDSHDNVERNYEGNYFYRLR
;
A
#
# COMPACT_ATOMS: atom_id res chain seq x y z
N MET A 1 14.69 -14.50 8.59
CA MET A 1 13.24 -14.23 8.46
C MET A 1 12.52 -15.57 8.51
N ASP A 2 11.47 -15.71 9.32
CA ASP A 2 10.67 -16.95 9.39
C ASP A 2 9.98 -17.24 8.03
N GLY A 3 9.69 -18.51 7.74
CA GLY A 3 9.10 -18.96 6.47
C GLY A 3 7.79 -18.26 6.16
N LYS A 4 6.90 -18.10 7.16
CA LYS A 4 5.62 -17.39 7.01
C LYS A 4 5.81 -15.91 6.69
N ARG A 5 6.75 -15.24 7.37
CA ARG A 5 7.03 -13.82 7.11
C ARG A 5 7.59 -13.59 5.71
N ARG A 6 8.42 -14.49 5.21
CA ARG A 6 8.89 -14.44 3.80
C ARG A 6 7.72 -14.56 2.82
N VAL A 7 6.77 -15.46 3.10
CA VAL A 7 5.56 -15.60 2.28
C VAL A 7 4.74 -14.31 2.30
N GLN A 8 4.54 -13.69 3.47
CA GLN A 8 3.84 -12.42 3.60
C GLN A 8 4.45 -11.33 2.70
N PHE A 9 5.77 -11.12 2.80
CA PHE A 9 6.47 -10.13 1.98
C PHE A 9 6.41 -10.43 0.48
N ASN A 10 6.40 -11.69 0.08
CA ASN A 10 6.26 -12.06 -1.33
C ASN A 10 4.90 -11.63 -1.88
N HIS A 11 3.81 -11.93 -1.16
CA HIS A 11 2.46 -11.49 -1.55
C HIS A 11 2.35 -9.97 -1.58
N LEU A 12 2.79 -9.26 -0.54
CA LEU A 12 2.77 -7.78 -0.50
C LEU A 12 3.59 -7.18 -1.65
N GLY A 13 4.75 -7.77 -1.96
CA GLY A 13 5.59 -7.35 -3.07
C GLY A 13 4.95 -7.57 -4.44
N THR A 14 4.25 -8.70 -4.64
CA THR A 14 3.47 -8.97 -5.85
C THR A 14 2.28 -8.02 -5.98
N ALA A 15 1.49 -7.88 -4.92
CA ALA A 15 0.33 -6.99 -4.88
C ALA A 15 0.71 -5.53 -5.17
N ARG A 16 1.83 -5.04 -4.63
CA ARG A 16 2.36 -3.71 -4.97
C ARG A 16 2.59 -3.54 -6.47
N ARG A 17 3.27 -4.50 -7.11
CA ARG A 17 3.60 -4.40 -8.55
C ARG A 17 2.33 -4.41 -9.39
N GLU A 18 1.40 -5.29 -9.07
CA GLU A 18 0.12 -5.41 -9.79
C GLU A 18 -0.77 -4.20 -9.59
N LEU A 19 -0.85 -3.65 -8.37
CA LEU A 19 -1.64 -2.46 -8.08
C LEU A 19 -1.11 -1.25 -8.84
N LEU A 20 0.21 -1.02 -8.84
CA LEU A 20 0.83 0.08 -9.58
C LEU A 20 0.60 -0.05 -11.09
N ALA A 21 0.76 -1.26 -11.64
CA ALA A 21 0.49 -1.52 -13.06
C ALA A 21 -0.98 -1.27 -13.41
N TRP A 22 -1.91 -1.75 -12.58
CA TRP A 22 -3.33 -1.53 -12.76
C TRP A 22 -3.70 -0.04 -12.68
N ALA A 23 -3.19 0.67 -11.65
CA ALA A 23 -3.44 2.10 -11.47
C ALA A 23 -2.95 2.90 -12.68
N GLY A 24 -1.75 2.61 -13.17
CA GLY A 24 -1.21 3.23 -14.39
C GLY A 24 -2.07 2.94 -15.63
N ALA A 25 -2.59 1.72 -15.78
CA ALA A 25 -3.45 1.35 -16.91
C ALA A 25 -4.80 2.10 -16.93
N ILE A 26 -5.30 2.55 -15.77
CA ILE A 26 -6.54 3.31 -15.65
C ILE A 26 -6.31 4.80 -15.32
N ALA A 27 -5.07 5.27 -15.42
CA ALA A 27 -4.67 6.64 -15.12
C ALA A 27 -5.01 7.14 -13.69
N VAL A 28 -4.97 6.25 -12.70
CA VAL A 28 -4.98 6.66 -11.28
C VAL A 28 -3.58 7.14 -10.91
N PRO A 29 -3.43 8.33 -10.31
CA PRO A 29 -2.14 8.98 -10.03
C PRO A 29 -1.46 8.41 -8.77
N LEU A 30 -1.39 7.07 -8.68
CA LEU A 30 -0.74 6.35 -7.59
C LEU A 30 0.76 6.21 -7.89
N ALA A 31 1.56 7.02 -7.21
CA ALA A 31 3.01 7.10 -7.41
C ALA A 31 3.74 5.91 -6.77
N ARG A 32 3.33 5.53 -5.55
CA ARG A 32 4.06 4.53 -4.76
C ARG A 32 3.16 3.80 -3.77
N VAL A 33 3.56 2.57 -3.44
CA VAL A 33 2.97 1.79 -2.37
C VAL A 33 4.08 1.25 -1.48
N GLU A 34 3.96 1.48 -0.18
CA GLU A 34 4.87 0.96 0.83
C GLU A 34 4.12 0.18 1.90
N PHE A 35 4.83 -0.66 2.64
CA PHE A 35 4.24 -1.48 3.69
C PHE A 35 5.08 -1.45 4.96
N VAL A 36 4.41 -1.33 6.10
CA VAL A 36 5.00 -1.51 7.42
C VAL A 36 4.40 -2.78 8.02
N VAL A 37 5.26 -3.70 8.46
CA VAL A 37 4.84 -4.93 9.14
C VAL A 37 5.46 -4.98 10.54
N PRO A 38 4.73 -5.40 11.58
CA PRO A 38 5.26 -5.48 12.94
C PRO A 38 6.46 -6.44 13.04
N PHE A 39 7.44 -6.11 13.89
CA PHE A 39 8.57 -7.01 14.17
C PHE A 39 8.19 -8.24 15.02
N VAL A 40 6.95 -8.28 15.53
CA VAL A 40 6.40 -9.41 16.29
C VAL A 40 6.15 -10.60 15.35
N LYS A 41 6.76 -11.75 15.64
CA LYS A 41 6.76 -12.92 14.71
C LYS A 41 5.39 -13.52 14.44
N THR A 42 4.47 -13.41 15.39
CA THR A 42 3.13 -13.98 15.34
C THR A 42 2.10 -13.00 14.78
N ASP A 43 2.52 -11.75 14.59
CA ASP A 43 1.69 -10.68 14.08
C ASP A 43 1.92 -10.56 12.56
N PHE A 44 0.84 -10.62 11.80
CA PHE A 44 0.83 -10.54 10.34
C PHE A 44 -0.04 -9.39 9.85
N ASP A 45 -0.36 -8.45 10.73
CA ASP A 45 -0.95 -7.18 10.33
C ASP A 45 0.04 -6.42 9.45
N ALA A 46 -0.50 -5.57 8.57
CA ALA A 46 0.32 -4.72 7.72
C ALA A 46 -0.38 -3.39 7.43
N ASP A 47 0.38 -2.32 7.62
CA ASP A 47 -0.04 -0.98 7.24
C ASP A 47 0.44 -0.72 5.81
N VAL A 48 -0.50 -0.53 4.90
CA VAL A 48 -0.25 -0.27 3.49
C VAL A 48 -0.40 1.23 3.24
N TRP A 49 0.70 1.85 2.84
CA TRP A 49 0.75 3.27 2.53
C TRP A 49 0.62 3.49 1.02
N LEU A 50 -0.41 4.22 0.62
CA LEU A 50 -0.70 4.63 -0.75
C LEU A 50 -0.25 6.08 -0.93
N PHE A 51 0.73 6.30 -1.80
CA PHE A 51 1.23 7.62 -2.11
C PHE A 51 0.75 8.06 -3.48
N PHE A 52 -0.15 9.05 -3.52
CA PHE A 52 -0.54 9.71 -4.77
C PHE A 52 0.50 10.74 -5.19
N ASP A 53 0.51 11.17 -6.45
CA ASP A 53 1.55 12.09 -6.96
C ASP A 53 1.61 13.40 -6.15
N THR A 54 0.47 14.05 -5.93
CA THR A 54 0.37 15.32 -5.21
C THR A 54 -0.68 15.30 -4.12
N HIS A 55 -0.59 16.25 -3.18
CA HIS A 55 -1.63 16.42 -2.16
C HIS A 55 -3.02 16.67 -2.76
N ALA A 56 -3.10 17.43 -3.85
CA ALA A 56 -4.38 17.65 -4.56
C ALA A 56 -4.96 16.35 -5.13
N ASN A 57 -4.11 15.42 -5.58
CA ASN A 57 -4.57 14.09 -6.00
C ASN A 57 -5.11 13.28 -4.81
N VAL A 58 -4.52 13.40 -3.62
CA VAL A 58 -5.05 12.75 -2.40
C VAL A 58 -6.47 13.23 -2.11
N GLU A 59 -6.68 14.54 -2.06
CA GLU A 59 -8.00 15.14 -1.81
C GLU A 59 -9.00 14.71 -2.88
N HIS A 60 -8.63 14.86 -4.15
CA HIS A 60 -9.50 14.49 -5.27
C HIS A 60 -9.90 13.01 -5.24
N CYS A 61 -8.94 12.10 -5.04
CA CYS A 61 -9.21 10.66 -4.99
C CYS A 61 -10.03 10.24 -3.77
N ALA A 62 -9.90 10.95 -2.64
CA ALA A 62 -10.76 10.74 -1.48
C ALA A 62 -12.20 11.18 -1.75
N GLU A 63 -12.40 12.34 -2.39
CA GLU A 63 -13.72 12.88 -2.71
C GLU A 63 -14.48 12.05 -3.76
N THR A 64 -13.75 11.51 -4.74
CA THR A 64 -14.32 10.76 -5.87
C THR A 64 -14.53 9.27 -5.57
N GLY A 65 -13.91 8.74 -4.51
CA GLY A 65 -13.99 7.34 -4.10
C GLY A 65 -12.88 6.46 -4.68
N GLU A 66 -12.00 7.03 -5.51
CA GLU A 66 -10.84 6.38 -6.12
C GLU A 66 -9.92 5.77 -5.06
N THR A 67 -9.74 6.44 -3.91
CA THR A 67 -8.97 5.88 -2.79
C THR A 67 -9.54 4.54 -2.35
N ALA A 68 -10.85 4.47 -2.07
CA ALA A 68 -11.49 3.22 -1.64
C ALA A 68 -11.40 2.14 -2.72
N ARG A 69 -11.50 2.53 -4.00
CA ARG A 69 -11.34 1.61 -5.14
C ARG A 69 -9.92 1.04 -5.22
N VAL A 70 -8.90 1.83 -4.94
CA VAL A 70 -7.49 1.39 -4.88
C VAL A 70 -7.28 0.41 -3.72
N GLU A 71 -7.82 0.71 -2.54
CA GLU A 71 -7.77 -0.18 -1.37
C GLU A 71 -8.46 -1.52 -1.63
N GLU A 72 -9.68 -1.49 -2.17
CA GLU A 72 -10.42 -2.70 -2.54
C GLU A 72 -9.66 -3.51 -3.60
N LYS A 73 -9.08 -2.84 -4.60
CA LYS A 73 -8.27 -3.50 -5.61
C LYS A 73 -7.05 -4.21 -5.00
N PHE A 74 -6.37 -3.59 -4.04
CA PHE A 74 -5.25 -4.22 -3.34
C PHE A 74 -5.68 -5.47 -2.58
N ARG A 75 -6.79 -5.39 -1.82
CA ARG A 75 -7.35 -6.54 -1.11
C ARG A 75 -7.73 -7.66 -2.07
N SER A 76 -8.32 -7.32 -3.22
CA SER A 76 -8.69 -8.28 -4.26
C SER A 76 -7.46 -8.97 -4.86
N ILE A 77 -6.37 -8.24 -5.11
CA ILE A 77 -5.11 -8.83 -5.59
C ILE A 77 -4.55 -9.81 -4.56
N LEU A 78 -4.47 -9.40 -3.28
CA LEU A 78 -3.99 -10.28 -2.21
C LEU A 78 -4.85 -11.55 -2.09
N ALA A 79 -6.17 -11.41 -2.06
CA ALA A 79 -7.08 -12.54 -2.01
C ALA A 79 -6.92 -13.47 -3.22
N GLY A 80 -6.78 -12.91 -4.42
CA GLY A 80 -6.59 -13.66 -5.67
C GLY A 80 -5.26 -14.42 -5.74
N ASP A 81 -4.21 -13.89 -5.10
CA ASP A 81 -2.88 -14.52 -5.00
C ASP A 81 -2.79 -15.53 -3.83
N GLY A 82 -3.89 -15.77 -3.11
CA GLY A 82 -3.94 -16.74 -2.01
C GLY A 82 -3.37 -16.23 -0.69
N TYR A 83 -3.34 -14.91 -0.46
CA TYR A 83 -2.98 -14.34 0.83
C TYR A 83 -3.93 -14.86 1.93
N PRO A 84 -3.42 -15.34 3.08
CA PRO A 84 -4.28 -15.90 4.13
C PRO A 84 -5.36 -14.93 4.61
N THR A 85 -6.59 -15.41 4.73
CA THR A 85 -7.75 -14.59 5.12
C THR A 85 -7.59 -13.96 6.50
N ASP A 86 -6.97 -14.68 7.45
CA ASP A 86 -6.66 -14.18 8.79
C ASP A 86 -5.69 -12.99 8.75
N TRP A 87 -4.74 -12.98 7.81
CA TRP A 87 -3.81 -11.86 7.62
C TRP A 87 -4.45 -10.72 6.84
N LEU A 88 -5.39 -11.04 5.93
CA LEU A 88 -6.08 -10.03 5.10
C LEU A 88 -6.92 -9.08 5.96
N VAL A 89 -7.50 -9.57 7.06
CA VAL A 89 -8.25 -8.77 8.04
C VAL A 89 -7.34 -7.75 8.74
N GLY A 90 -6.06 -8.07 8.91
CA GLY A 90 -5.03 -7.21 9.51
C GLY A 90 -4.43 -6.16 8.57
N ILE A 91 -4.93 -6.03 7.33
CA ILE A 91 -4.48 -4.98 6.41
C ILE A 91 -5.18 -3.67 6.73
N SER A 92 -4.40 -2.65 7.08
CA SER A 92 -4.84 -1.26 7.24
C SER A 92 -4.28 -0.41 6.11
N PHE A 93 -5.00 0.65 5.72
CA PHE A 93 -4.57 1.57 4.67
C PHE A 93 -4.35 2.97 5.22
N TYR A 94 -3.32 3.61 4.68
CA TYR A 94 -2.98 5.00 4.93
C TYR A 94 -2.67 5.67 3.61
N VAL A 95 -3.03 6.95 3.50
CA VAL A 95 -2.86 7.71 2.26
C VAL A 95 -2.01 8.95 2.54
N ASP A 96 -1.11 9.24 1.62
CA ASP A 96 -0.38 10.49 1.57
C ASP A 96 0.02 10.82 0.12
N SER A 97 0.83 11.86 -0.08
CA SER A 97 1.35 12.25 -1.36
C SER A 97 2.86 12.13 -1.46
N HIS A 98 3.35 11.88 -2.68
CA HIS A 98 4.77 11.82 -2.99
C HIS A 98 5.42 13.20 -2.79
N ASP A 99 4.78 14.28 -3.24
CA ASP A 99 5.28 15.64 -3.05
C ASP A 99 5.46 16.02 -1.56
N ASN A 100 4.64 15.49 -0.67
CA ASN A 100 4.80 15.66 0.78
C ASN A 100 6.08 14.96 1.26
N VAL A 101 6.34 13.74 0.77
CA VAL A 101 7.58 13.00 1.07
C VAL A 101 8.81 13.73 0.55
N GLU A 102 8.77 14.27 -0.66
CA GLU A 102 9.87 15.06 -1.21
C GLU A 102 10.15 16.32 -0.39
N ARG A 103 9.11 17.06 -0.01
CA ARG A 103 9.24 18.36 0.67
C ARG A 103 9.59 18.25 2.14
N ASN A 104 8.93 17.33 2.85
CA ASN A 104 8.96 17.29 4.32
C ASN A 104 9.78 16.13 4.87
N TYR A 105 10.22 15.21 4.02
CA TYR A 105 10.96 14.00 4.40
C TYR A 105 12.18 13.75 3.52
N GLU A 106 12.67 14.75 2.79
CA GLU A 106 13.86 14.69 1.93
C GLU A 106 13.77 13.58 0.85
N GLY A 107 12.56 13.26 0.40
CA GLY A 107 12.30 12.15 -0.52
C GLY A 107 12.45 10.76 0.11
N ASN A 108 12.68 10.69 1.42
CA ASN A 108 12.93 9.45 2.13
C ASN A 108 11.65 8.87 2.76
N TYR A 109 11.07 7.89 2.07
CA TYR A 109 9.91 7.15 2.53
C TYR A 109 10.11 6.48 3.89
N PHE A 110 11.33 6.06 4.23
CA PHE A 110 11.58 5.47 5.55
C PHE A 110 11.40 6.50 6.68
N TYR A 111 11.74 7.77 6.45
CA TYR A 111 11.46 8.84 7.41
C TYR A 111 9.97 9.15 7.50
N ARG A 112 9.23 8.98 6.40
CA ARG A 112 7.78 9.17 6.39
C ARG A 112 7.02 8.06 7.13
N LEU A 113 7.49 6.83 7.05
CA LEU A 113 6.80 5.65 7.60
C LEU A 113 7.09 5.41 9.09
N ARG A 114 7.75 6.35 9.77
CA ARG A 114 8.15 6.26 11.17
C ARG A 114 7.22 7.00 12.11
#